data_AF-A0AAC9NKZ3-F1
#
_entry.id   AF-A0AAC9NKZ3-F1
#
_cell.length_a   1.000
_cell.length_b   1.000
_cell.length_c   1.000
_cell.angle_alpha   90.00
_cell.angle_beta   90.00
_cell.angle_gamma   90.00
#
_symmetry.space_group_name_H-M   'P 1'
#
loop_
_entity.id
_entity.type
_entity.pdbx_description
1 polymer ?
#
loop_
_entity_poly.entity_id
_entity_poly.type
_entity_poly.pdbx_seq_one_letter_code
_entity_poly.pdbx_strand_id
1 'polypeptide(L)'
;MAKFNIEVELDWIDEFEDGNLDDTLKEEVISGIQSRLVKKVESEAIQKVSEKVSEKVDQAVDEFLEKITADKISEINIPHKSNSWGSEVTMVPISEFIGQRFERMATEKNLDGRGKEYRRYDSKSGPYSLIEYLTNNYISEELNDKVIKMIQQAKKQAEETLINSLEDNLQQQLNADMIQRLNIPALLEQLQNQVEQIEGGNK
;
A
#
# COMPACT_ATOMS: atom_id res chain seq x y z
N MET A 1 -1.52 45.32 4.71
CA MET A 1 -0.57 45.72 5.77
C MET A 1 -1.38 45.88 7.05
N ALA A 2 -1.18 45.00 8.04
CA ALA A 2 -1.93 45.04 9.29
C ALA A 2 -1.18 45.94 10.30
N LYS A 3 -1.84 46.98 10.80
CA LYS A 3 -1.35 47.82 11.91
C LYS A 3 -2.04 47.35 13.19
N PHE A 4 -1.25 46.89 14.16
CA PHE A 4 -1.73 46.55 15.51
C PHE A 4 -1.29 47.65 16.47
N ASN A 5 -2.27 48.32 17.09
CA ASN A 5 -2.05 49.24 18.20
C ASN A 5 -2.35 48.50 19.50
N ILE A 6 -1.41 48.52 20.44
CA ILE A 6 -1.57 47.94 21.78
C ILE A 6 -1.42 49.09 22.77
N GLU A 7 -2.51 49.44 23.43
CA GLU A 7 -2.52 50.34 24.60
C GLU A 7 -2.62 49.47 25.85
N VAL A 8 -1.74 49.70 26.82
CA VAL A 8 -1.69 48.96 28.10
C VAL A 8 -1.83 49.97 29.23
N GLU A 9 -2.95 49.95 29.94
CA GLU A 9 -3.16 50.74 31.15
C GLU A 9 -2.53 49.99 32.35
N LEU A 10 -1.60 50.65 33.04
CA LEU A 10 -0.86 50.08 34.17
C LEU A 10 -1.39 50.66 35.49
N ASP A 11 -2.43 50.03 36.02
CA ASP A 11 -3.16 50.36 37.27
C ASP A 11 -2.37 50.10 38.58
N TRP A 12 -1.05 49.92 38.51
CA TRP A 12 -0.20 49.57 39.68
C TRP A 12 0.78 50.68 40.08
N ILE A 13 0.64 51.89 39.51
CA ILE A 13 1.57 53.01 39.72
C ILE A 13 1.09 54.01 40.79
N ASP A 14 -0.14 53.88 41.32
CA ASP A 14 -0.69 54.84 42.29
C ASP A 14 -0.19 54.64 43.74
N GLU A 15 0.53 53.56 44.05
CA GLU A 15 0.95 53.25 45.43
C GLU A 15 2.35 53.76 45.84
N PHE A 16 2.99 54.59 45.00
CA PHE A 16 4.29 55.18 45.31
C PHE A 16 4.26 56.72 45.17
N GLU A 17 3.35 57.37 45.89
CA GLU A 17 3.50 58.79 46.26
C GLU A 17 4.62 58.94 47.31
N ASP A 18 5.88 58.94 46.87
CA ASP A 18 6.92 59.81 47.42
C ASP A 18 8.25 59.60 46.68
N GLY A 19 8.57 60.55 45.79
CA GLY A 19 9.93 60.87 45.39
C GLY A 19 10.63 59.90 44.42
N ASN A 20 10.66 60.29 43.14
CA ASN A 20 11.80 60.04 42.23
C ASN A 20 12.33 58.60 42.11
N LEU A 21 11.46 57.58 42.15
CA LEU A 21 11.76 56.31 41.45
C LEU A 21 11.46 56.51 39.97
N ASP A 22 12.35 57.34 39.43
CA ASP A 22 12.29 58.19 38.24
C ASP A 22 12.16 57.35 36.96
N ASP A 23 11.43 57.87 35.99
CA ASP A 23 10.95 57.24 34.76
C ASP A 23 12.01 56.42 33.98
N THR A 24 13.28 56.71 34.21
CA THR A 24 14.46 55.93 33.79
C THR A 24 14.34 54.43 34.04
N LEU A 25 13.91 53.98 35.23
CA LEU A 25 13.78 52.54 35.52
C LEU A 25 12.63 51.89 34.73
N LYS A 26 11.56 52.64 34.48
CA LYS A 26 10.42 52.17 33.67
C LYS A 26 10.82 52.09 32.20
N GLU A 27 11.52 53.10 31.68
CA GLU A 27 12.04 53.11 30.30
C GLU A 27 13.07 52.00 30.06
N GLU A 28 13.95 51.73 31.03
CA GLU A 28 14.95 50.66 30.92
C GLU A 28 14.30 49.26 30.91
N VAL A 29 13.27 49.05 31.73
CA VAL A 29 12.52 47.79 31.75
C VAL A 29 11.67 47.62 30.49
N ILE A 30 10.99 48.68 30.03
CA ILE A 30 10.17 48.66 28.82
C ILE A 30 11.06 48.43 27.59
N SER A 31 12.18 49.16 27.46
CA SER A 31 13.12 48.97 26.35
C SER A 31 13.82 47.61 26.42
N GLY A 32 14.11 47.10 27.61
CA GLY A 32 14.67 45.76 27.82
C GLY A 32 13.72 44.65 27.38
N ILE A 33 12.43 44.76 27.71
CA ILE A 33 11.38 43.82 27.28
C ILE A 33 11.15 43.93 25.77
N GLN A 34 11.06 45.14 25.22
CA GLN A 34 10.92 45.37 23.79
C GLN A 34 12.11 44.79 23.01
N SER A 35 13.35 45.03 23.46
CA SER A 35 14.55 44.51 22.80
C SER A 35 14.60 42.98 22.84
N ARG A 36 14.20 42.35 23.95
CA ARG A 36 14.14 40.89 24.07
C ARG A 36 13.04 40.28 23.20
N LEU A 37 11.88 40.92 23.13
CA LEU A 37 10.77 40.47 22.27
C LEU A 37 11.13 40.61 20.79
N VAL A 38 11.71 41.74 20.37
CA VAL A 38 12.18 41.96 18.99
C VAL A 38 13.23 40.92 18.61
N LYS A 39 14.25 40.70 19.45
CA LYS A 39 15.28 39.68 19.18
C LYS A 39 14.72 38.26 19.10
N LYS A 40 13.74 37.91 19.95
CA LYS A 40 13.13 36.58 19.94
C LYS A 40 12.27 36.38 18.69
N VAL A 41 11.45 37.37 18.33
CA VAL A 41 10.64 37.35 17.10
C VAL A 41 11.53 37.32 15.86
N GLU A 42 12.60 38.11 15.83
CA GLU A 42 13.60 38.07 14.75
C GLU A 42 14.26 36.70 14.65
N SER A 43 14.69 36.10 15.77
CA SER A 43 15.31 34.77 15.75
C SER A 43 14.36 33.67 15.27
N GLU A 44 13.11 33.68 15.72
CA GLU A 44 12.10 32.69 15.30
C GLU A 44 11.66 32.90 13.85
N ALA A 45 11.58 34.14 13.38
CA ALA A 45 11.32 34.46 11.98
C ALA A 45 12.50 34.07 11.09
N ILE A 46 13.74 34.37 11.48
CA ILE A 46 14.95 33.99 10.77
C ILE A 46 15.06 32.46 10.70
N GLN A 47 14.75 31.73 11.78
CA GLN A 47 14.83 30.27 11.80
C GLN A 47 13.78 29.63 10.87
N LYS A 48 12.52 30.08 10.92
CA LYS A 48 11.45 29.61 10.02
C LYS A 48 11.71 29.98 8.57
N VAL A 49 12.33 31.13 8.32
CA VAL A 49 12.76 31.53 6.98
C VAL A 49 13.93 30.68 6.52
N SER A 50 14.94 30.41 7.37
CA SER A 50 16.09 29.57 7.00
C SER A 50 15.68 28.13 6.72
N GLU A 51 14.76 27.56 7.49
CA GLU A 51 14.22 26.21 7.25
C GLU A 51 13.48 26.15 5.91
N LYS A 52 12.57 27.10 5.65
CA LYS A 52 11.84 27.18 4.37
C LYS A 52 12.75 27.50 3.17
N VAL A 53 13.83 28.25 3.39
CA VAL A 53 14.83 28.52 2.36
C VAL A 53 15.67 27.28 2.11
N SER A 54 16.07 26.53 3.15
CA SER A 54 16.81 25.28 2.99
C SER A 54 15.99 24.25 2.21
N GLU A 55 14.73 24.03 2.58
CA GLU A 55 13.85 23.08 1.87
C GLU A 55 13.66 23.47 0.39
N LYS A 56 13.51 24.76 0.10
CA LYS A 56 13.40 25.25 -1.29
C LYS A 56 14.72 25.15 -2.05
N VAL A 57 15.85 25.32 -1.38
CA VAL A 57 17.18 25.14 -1.97
C VAL A 57 17.39 23.66 -2.28
N ASP A 58 17.06 22.75 -1.37
CA ASP A 58 17.18 21.32 -1.55
C ASP A 58 16.31 20.84 -2.72
N GLN A 59 15.04 21.26 -2.78
CA GLN A 59 14.15 20.96 -3.92
C GLN A 59 14.70 21.51 -5.24
N ALA A 60 15.24 22.72 -5.25
CA ALA A 60 15.83 23.30 -6.46
C ALA A 60 17.11 22.58 -6.89
N VAL A 61 17.91 22.08 -5.93
CA VAL A 61 19.10 21.26 -6.19
C VAL A 61 18.69 19.90 -6.74
N ASP A 62 17.67 19.25 -6.17
CA ASP A 62 17.17 17.97 -6.66
C ASP A 62 16.60 18.10 -8.07
N GLU A 63 15.77 19.10 -8.35
CA GLU A 63 15.26 19.38 -9.71
C GLU A 63 16.40 19.67 -10.70
N PHE A 64 17.46 20.34 -10.25
CA PHE A 64 18.64 20.62 -11.06
C PHE A 64 19.48 19.36 -11.31
N LEU A 65 19.64 18.49 -10.31
CA LEU A 65 20.30 17.21 -10.44
C LEU A 65 19.50 16.27 -11.35
N GLU A 66 18.18 16.23 -11.23
CA GLU A 66 17.31 15.47 -12.13
C GLU A 66 17.45 15.94 -13.59
N LYS A 67 17.41 17.26 -13.83
CA LYS A 67 17.60 17.82 -15.17
C LYS A 67 19.00 17.50 -15.71
N ILE A 68 20.06 17.77 -14.95
CA ILE A 68 21.43 17.50 -15.39
C ILE A 68 21.67 16.00 -15.62
N THR A 69 21.14 15.13 -14.75
CA THR A 69 21.31 13.69 -14.91
C THR A 69 20.52 13.17 -16.10
N ALA A 70 19.28 13.63 -16.30
CA ALA A 70 18.50 13.30 -17.49
C ALA A 70 19.18 13.79 -18.77
N ASP A 71 19.65 15.04 -18.79
CA ASP A 71 20.34 15.64 -19.94
C ASP A 71 21.64 14.89 -20.23
N LYS A 72 22.49 14.65 -19.22
CA LYS A 72 23.74 13.89 -19.40
C LYS A 72 23.49 12.44 -19.81
N ILE A 73 22.47 11.77 -19.27
CA ILE A 73 22.12 10.39 -19.67
C ILE A 73 21.65 10.36 -21.12
N SER A 74 20.91 11.39 -21.55
CA SER A 74 20.44 11.51 -22.93
C SER A 74 21.57 11.80 -23.93
N GLU A 75 22.61 12.51 -23.52
CA GLU A 75 23.78 12.83 -24.35
C GLU A 75 24.79 11.67 -24.47
N ILE A 76 24.72 10.68 -23.57
CA ILE A 76 25.62 9.52 -23.63
C ILE A 76 25.27 8.65 -24.83
N ASN A 77 26.19 8.63 -25.79
CA ASN A 77 26.17 7.73 -26.93
C ASN A 77 27.18 6.61 -26.74
N ILE A 78 26.74 5.37 -26.94
CA ILE A 78 27.56 4.18 -26.83
C ILE A 78 28.03 3.78 -28.24
N PRO A 79 29.35 3.66 -28.47
CA PRO A 79 29.86 3.15 -29.73
C PRO A 79 29.51 1.66 -29.85
N HIS A 80 28.67 1.33 -30.84
CA HIS A 80 28.27 -0.03 -31.13
C HIS A 80 28.79 -0.47 -32.50
N LYS A 81 29.44 -1.63 -32.55
CA LYS A 81 29.84 -2.28 -33.80
C LYS A 81 28.75 -3.25 -34.23
N SER A 82 28.30 -3.13 -35.48
CA SER A 82 27.31 -4.05 -36.06
C SER A 82 27.86 -5.48 -36.22
N ASN A 83 29.17 -5.65 -36.38
CA ASN A 83 29.82 -6.95 -36.48
C ASN A 83 31.26 -6.93 -35.93
N SER A 84 31.81 -8.12 -35.63
CA SER A 84 33.16 -8.26 -35.06
C SER A 84 34.29 -8.00 -36.07
N TRP A 85 33.99 -7.99 -37.37
CA TRP A 85 34.97 -7.94 -38.45
C TRP A 85 34.96 -6.61 -39.24
N GLY A 86 33.93 -5.79 -39.06
CA GLY A 86 33.79 -4.49 -39.71
C GLY A 86 34.38 -3.35 -38.89
N SER A 87 34.78 -2.30 -39.61
CA SER A 87 35.33 -1.06 -39.06
C SER A 87 34.25 -0.02 -38.73
N GLU A 88 33.00 -0.25 -39.14
CA GLU A 88 31.91 0.69 -38.95
C GLU A 88 31.40 0.67 -37.49
N VAL A 89 31.42 1.83 -36.85
CA VAL A 89 30.96 2.04 -35.48
C VAL A 89 29.83 3.04 -35.52
N THR A 90 28.63 2.60 -35.15
CA THR A 90 27.46 3.47 -35.02
C THR A 90 27.34 3.94 -33.57
N MET A 91 27.14 5.24 -33.37
CA MET A 91 26.84 5.80 -32.05
C MET A 91 25.35 5.64 -31.77
N VAL A 92 25.03 4.84 -30.75
CA VAL A 92 23.64 4.55 -30.34
C VAL A 92 23.38 5.25 -29.01
N PRO A 93 22.26 5.99 -28.85
CA PRO A 93 21.93 6.61 -27.58
C PRO A 93 21.71 5.54 -26.50
N ILE A 94 22.00 5.88 -25.25
CA ILE A 94 21.94 4.92 -24.13
C ILE A 94 20.56 4.24 -24.02
N SER A 95 19.48 4.97 -24.28
CA SER A 95 18.11 4.46 -24.21
C SER A 95 17.86 3.34 -25.22
N GLU A 96 18.26 3.54 -26.47
CA GLU A 96 18.13 2.55 -27.54
C GLU A 96 19.08 1.38 -27.31
N PHE A 97 20.30 1.62 -26.82
CA PHE A 97 21.24 0.56 -26.45
C PHE A 97 20.67 -0.34 -25.33
N ILE A 98 20.09 0.26 -24.29
CA ILE A 98 19.43 -0.50 -23.22
C ILE A 98 18.26 -1.31 -23.77
N GLY A 99 17.45 -0.72 -24.66
CA GLY A 99 16.38 -1.43 -25.37
C GLY A 99 16.89 -2.65 -26.13
N GLN A 100 17.92 -2.48 -26.97
CA GLN A 100 18.55 -3.57 -27.71
C GLN A 100 19.13 -4.66 -26.79
N ARG A 101 19.72 -4.27 -25.65
CA ARG A 101 20.23 -5.22 -24.64
C ARG A 101 19.09 -5.97 -23.94
N PHE A 102 17.99 -5.30 -23.65
CA PHE A 102 16.81 -5.91 -23.04
C PHE A 102 16.13 -6.88 -24.01
N GLU A 103 15.94 -6.50 -25.27
CA GLU A 103 15.42 -7.40 -26.31
C GLU A 103 16.31 -8.61 -26.50
N ARG A 104 17.63 -8.43 -26.51
CA ARG A 104 18.59 -9.52 -26.55
C ARG A 104 18.41 -10.46 -25.35
N MET A 105 18.29 -9.91 -24.15
CA MET A 105 18.06 -10.69 -22.93
C MET A 105 16.71 -11.43 -22.93
N ALA A 106 15.70 -10.85 -23.56
CA ALA A 106 14.36 -11.44 -23.70
C ALA A 106 14.31 -12.55 -24.75
N THR A 107 15.08 -12.42 -25.85
CA THR A 107 14.96 -13.29 -27.03
C THR A 107 16.09 -14.31 -27.16
N GLU A 108 17.31 -13.99 -26.74
CA GLU A 108 18.45 -14.91 -26.82
C GLU A 108 18.28 -16.01 -25.76
N LYS A 109 18.03 -17.22 -26.24
CA LYS A 109 18.03 -18.41 -25.40
C LYS A 109 19.47 -18.86 -25.22
N ASN A 110 20.12 -18.35 -24.18
CA ASN A 110 21.51 -18.64 -23.86
C ASN A 110 21.68 -19.27 -22.47
N LEU A 111 20.60 -19.64 -21.79
CA LEU A 111 20.65 -20.23 -20.46
C LEU A 111 20.29 -21.72 -20.47
N ASP A 112 20.97 -22.47 -19.61
CA ASP A 112 20.62 -23.84 -19.25
C ASP A 112 19.54 -23.89 -18.15
N GLY A 113 19.06 -25.08 -17.81
CA GLY A 113 18.04 -25.27 -16.76
C GLY A 113 18.49 -24.91 -15.33
N ARG A 114 19.75 -24.48 -15.14
CA ARG A 114 20.29 -24.00 -13.87
C ARG A 114 20.61 -22.50 -13.91
N GLY A 115 20.18 -21.80 -14.97
CA GLY A 115 20.45 -20.37 -15.16
C GLY A 115 21.90 -20.05 -15.49
N LYS A 116 22.72 -21.02 -15.92
CA LYS A 116 24.08 -20.80 -16.40
C LYS A 116 24.11 -20.62 -17.90
N GLU A 117 25.11 -19.89 -18.39
CA GLU A 117 25.34 -19.72 -19.82
C GLU A 117 25.51 -21.09 -20.50
N TYR A 118 24.61 -21.39 -21.43
CA TYR A 118 24.54 -22.62 -22.19
C TYR A 118 25.67 -22.64 -23.22
N ARG A 119 26.79 -23.25 -22.85
CA ARG A 119 27.95 -23.44 -23.72
C ARG A 119 27.97 -24.87 -24.25
N ARG A 120 27.28 -25.12 -25.36
CA ARG A 120 27.49 -26.34 -26.16
C ARG A 120 28.10 -25.98 -27.50
N TYR A 121 29.15 -26.71 -27.85
CA TYR A 121 29.93 -26.51 -29.07
C TYR A 121 29.10 -26.67 -30.36
N ASP A 122 27.98 -27.42 -30.29
CA ASP A 122 27.17 -27.82 -31.46
C ASP A 122 25.71 -27.33 -31.43
N SER A 123 25.30 -26.59 -30.40
CA SER A 123 23.89 -26.22 -30.21
C SER A 123 23.75 -24.70 -30.25
N LYS A 124 23.07 -24.19 -31.29
CA LYS A 124 22.98 -22.75 -31.58
C LYS A 124 22.19 -21.91 -30.57
N SER A 125 21.47 -22.53 -29.64
CA SER A 125 20.78 -21.85 -28.53
C SER A 125 20.56 -22.81 -27.36
N GLY A 126 20.61 -22.26 -26.15
CA GLY A 126 20.13 -22.91 -24.94
C GLY A 126 18.60 -23.03 -24.89
N PRO A 127 18.07 -23.77 -23.91
CA PRO A 127 16.64 -23.98 -23.75
C PRO A 127 15.86 -22.73 -23.31
N TYR A 128 16.49 -21.83 -22.55
CA TYR A 128 15.80 -20.69 -21.93
C TYR A 128 16.48 -19.36 -22.24
N SER A 129 15.65 -18.35 -22.48
CA SER A 129 16.02 -16.93 -22.33
C SER A 129 16.04 -16.54 -20.84
N LEU A 130 16.66 -15.41 -20.48
CA LEU A 130 16.69 -14.96 -19.09
C LEU A 130 15.30 -14.64 -18.54
N ILE A 131 14.42 -14.05 -19.36
CA ILE A 131 13.03 -13.82 -18.96
C ILE A 131 12.30 -15.15 -18.81
N GLU A 132 12.48 -16.08 -19.74
CA GLU A 132 11.85 -17.40 -19.67
C GLU A 132 12.30 -18.18 -18.44
N TYR A 133 13.59 -18.14 -18.07
CA TYR A 133 14.11 -18.80 -16.88
C TYR A 133 13.50 -18.24 -15.58
N LEU A 134 13.45 -16.90 -15.46
CA LEU A 134 12.90 -16.23 -14.27
C LEU A 134 11.40 -16.47 -14.14
N THR A 135 10.67 -16.34 -15.25
CA THR A 135 9.22 -16.53 -15.27
C THR A 135 8.85 -17.99 -15.09
N ASN A 136 9.60 -18.95 -15.61
CA ASN A 136 9.29 -20.37 -15.43
C ASN A 136 9.34 -20.79 -13.95
N ASN A 137 10.31 -20.29 -13.18
CA ASN A 137 10.39 -20.55 -11.74
C ASN A 137 9.25 -19.86 -10.98
N TYR A 138 9.02 -18.57 -11.25
CA TYR A 138 7.98 -17.79 -10.56
C TYR A 138 6.56 -18.30 -10.86
N ILE A 139 6.25 -18.54 -12.15
CA ILE A 139 4.96 -19.06 -12.59
C ILE A 139 4.74 -20.47 -12.03
N SER A 140 5.78 -21.31 -12.01
CA SER A 140 5.66 -22.66 -11.45
C SER A 140 5.35 -22.64 -9.96
N GLU A 141 6.03 -21.81 -9.17
CA GLU A 141 5.78 -21.70 -7.73
C GLU A 141 4.39 -21.12 -7.44
N GLU A 142 4.04 -19.99 -8.07
CA GLU A 142 2.77 -19.30 -7.79
C GLU A 142 1.55 -20.08 -8.32
N LEU A 143 1.64 -20.69 -9.51
CA LEU A 143 0.57 -21.55 -10.01
C LEU A 143 0.43 -22.82 -9.18
N ASN A 144 1.52 -23.49 -8.81
CA ASN A 144 1.42 -24.71 -8.00
C ASN A 144 0.78 -24.42 -6.65
N ASP A 145 1.18 -23.36 -5.97
CA ASP A 145 0.57 -22.96 -4.70
C ASP A 145 -0.92 -22.63 -4.84
N LYS A 146 -1.30 -21.94 -5.92
CA LYS A 146 -2.70 -21.59 -6.19
C LYS A 146 -3.54 -22.81 -6.56
N VAL A 147 -3.00 -23.73 -7.34
CA VAL A 147 -3.65 -25.00 -7.70
C VAL A 147 -3.82 -25.88 -6.46
N ILE A 148 -2.79 -26.00 -5.61
CA ILE A 148 -2.87 -26.75 -4.35
C ILE A 148 -3.95 -26.16 -3.44
N LYS A 149 -3.99 -24.83 -3.27
CA LYS A 149 -5.03 -24.15 -2.48
C LYS A 149 -6.43 -24.36 -3.04
N MET A 150 -6.60 -24.27 -4.36
CA MET A 150 -7.89 -24.50 -5.02
C MET A 150 -8.37 -25.95 -4.84
N ILE A 151 -7.47 -26.94 -4.97
CA ILE A 151 -7.80 -28.35 -4.74
C ILE A 151 -8.21 -28.58 -3.28
N GLN A 152 -7.50 -27.99 -2.32
CA GLN A 152 -7.85 -28.09 -0.90
C GLN A 152 -9.21 -27.44 -0.60
N GLN A 153 -9.48 -26.27 -1.18
CA GLN A 153 -10.77 -25.60 -1.03
C GLN A 153 -11.91 -26.39 -1.67
N ALA A 154 -11.72 -26.92 -2.88
CA ALA A 154 -12.71 -27.74 -3.56
C ALA A 154 -13.02 -29.02 -2.77
N LYS A 155 -11.98 -29.67 -2.19
CA LYS A 155 -12.17 -30.83 -1.32
C LYS A 155 -12.97 -30.48 -0.06
N LYS A 156 -12.62 -29.39 0.61
CA LYS A 156 -13.32 -28.93 1.81
C LYS A 156 -14.78 -28.56 1.53
N GLN A 157 -15.04 -27.86 0.43
CA GLN A 157 -16.39 -27.53 0.00
C GLN A 157 -17.21 -28.77 -0.34
N ALA A 158 -16.61 -29.76 -1.00
CA ALA A 158 -17.27 -31.03 -1.27
C ALA A 158 -17.60 -31.79 0.03
N GLU A 159 -16.68 -31.83 0.99
CA GLU A 159 -16.91 -32.42 2.31
C GLU A 159 -18.03 -31.70 3.08
N GLU A 160 -18.01 -30.36 3.14
CA GLU A 160 -19.07 -29.56 3.77
C GLU A 160 -20.42 -29.76 3.08
N THR A 161 -20.46 -29.80 1.76
CA THR A 161 -21.70 -30.02 1.00
C THR A 161 -22.25 -31.42 1.24
N LEU A 162 -21.39 -32.44 1.29
CA LEU A 162 -21.80 -33.81 1.60
C LEU A 162 -22.31 -33.92 3.04
N ILE A 163 -21.62 -33.31 4.02
CA ILE A 163 -22.06 -33.31 5.42
C ILE A 163 -23.42 -32.61 5.55
N ASN A 164 -23.57 -31.42 4.98
CA ASN A 164 -24.82 -30.66 5.03
C ASN A 164 -25.96 -31.43 4.34
N SER A 165 -25.69 -32.05 3.18
CA SER A 165 -26.70 -32.84 2.46
C SER A 165 -27.12 -34.10 3.23
N LEU A 166 -26.18 -34.75 3.91
CA LEU A 166 -26.45 -35.88 4.79
C LEU A 166 -27.21 -35.45 6.04
N GLU A 167 -26.84 -34.33 6.65
CA GLU A 167 -27.53 -33.77 7.81
C GLU A 167 -28.98 -33.39 7.45
N ASP A 168 -29.20 -32.67 6.35
CA ASP A 168 -30.52 -32.32 5.85
C ASP A 168 -31.36 -33.56 5.54
N ASN A 169 -30.77 -34.58 4.90
CA ASN A 169 -31.47 -35.84 4.63
C ASN A 169 -31.86 -36.55 5.92
N LEU A 170 -30.95 -36.63 6.90
CA LEU A 170 -31.22 -37.29 8.18
C LEU A 170 -32.28 -36.52 8.96
N GLN A 171 -32.23 -35.19 9.00
CA GLN A 171 -33.26 -34.37 9.63
C GLN A 171 -34.63 -34.56 8.95
N GLN A 172 -34.68 -34.57 7.62
CA GLN A 172 -35.92 -34.81 6.88
C GLN A 172 -36.48 -36.21 7.14
N GLN A 173 -35.64 -37.25 7.14
CA GLN A 173 -36.05 -38.61 7.43
C GLN A 173 -36.53 -38.78 8.86
N LEU A 174 -35.84 -38.20 9.85
CA LEU A 174 -36.24 -38.25 11.26
C LEU A 174 -37.55 -37.50 11.49
N ASN A 175 -37.73 -36.33 10.89
CA ASN A 175 -38.98 -35.57 10.97
C ASN A 175 -40.14 -36.34 10.33
N ALA A 176 -39.93 -36.94 9.16
CA ALA A 176 -40.93 -37.77 8.50
C ALA A 176 -41.29 -39.02 9.32
N ASP A 177 -40.30 -39.74 9.86
CA ASP A 177 -40.52 -40.92 10.70
C ASP A 177 -41.22 -40.55 12.03
N MET A 178 -40.86 -39.41 12.66
CA MET A 178 -41.57 -38.91 13.84
C MET A 178 -43.04 -38.59 13.54
N ILE A 179 -43.36 -37.93 12.42
CA ILE A 179 -44.75 -37.63 12.03
C ILE A 179 -45.54 -38.92 11.78
N GLN A 180 -44.94 -39.90 11.10
CA GLN A 180 -45.57 -41.18 10.84
C GLN A 180 -45.81 -41.98 12.13
N ARG A 181 -44.82 -42.09 13.01
CA ARG A 181 -44.93 -42.84 14.26
C ARG A 181 -45.85 -42.19 15.27
N LEU A 182 -45.86 -40.85 15.34
CA LEU A 182 -46.79 -40.12 16.20
C LEU A 182 -48.23 -40.14 15.67
N ASN A 183 -48.44 -40.59 14.42
CA ASN A 183 -49.75 -40.74 13.78
C ASN A 183 -50.71 -39.60 14.14
N ILE A 184 -50.19 -38.38 14.12
CA ILE A 184 -50.83 -37.16 14.63
C ILE A 184 -52.24 -36.99 14.04
N PRO A 185 -52.51 -37.27 12.75
CA PRO A 185 -53.87 -37.22 12.20
C PRO A 185 -54.82 -38.19 12.89
N ALA A 186 -54.40 -39.44 13.13
CA ALA A 186 -55.23 -40.44 13.80
C ALA A 186 -55.46 -40.10 15.28
N LEU A 187 -54.46 -39.56 15.97
CA LEU A 187 -54.63 -39.06 17.34
C LEU A 187 -55.56 -37.85 17.40
N LEU A 188 -55.46 -36.91 16.46
CA LEU A 188 -56.36 -35.75 16.38
C LEU A 188 -57.79 -36.16 16.05
N GLU A 189 -57.97 -37.13 15.15
CA GLU A 189 -59.29 -37.68 14.82
C GLU A 189 -59.89 -38.43 16.02
N GLN A 190 -59.09 -39.19 16.77
CA GLN A 190 -59.53 -39.82 18.02
C GLN A 190 -59.90 -38.78 19.08
N LEU A 191 -59.12 -37.72 19.23
CA LEU A 191 -59.41 -36.63 20.18
C LEU A 191 -60.65 -35.83 19.76
N GLN A 192 -60.84 -35.54 18.48
CA GLN A 192 -62.05 -34.88 17.96
C GLN A 192 -63.29 -35.74 18.19
N ASN A 193 -63.23 -37.02 17.85
CA ASN A 193 -64.33 -37.96 18.09
C ASN A 193 -64.65 -38.10 19.59
N GLN A 194 -63.64 -38.02 20.47
CA GLN A 194 -63.86 -38.02 21.93
C GLN A 194 -64.50 -36.72 22.43
N VAL A 195 -64.09 -35.55 21.91
CA VAL A 195 -64.68 -34.26 22.27
C VAL A 195 -66.12 -34.17 21.81
N GLU A 196 -66.44 -34.63 20.59
CA GLU A 196 -67.82 -34.66 20.08
C GLU A 196 -68.73 -35.59 20.90
N GLN A 197 -68.21 -36.70 21.42
CA GLN A 197 -68.96 -37.59 22.32
C GLN A 197 -69.22 -36.96 23.69
N ILE A 198 -68.28 -36.16 24.21
CA ILE A 198 -68.42 -35.45 25.48
C ILE A 198 -69.39 -34.27 25.34
N GLU A 199 -69.35 -33.54 24.22
CA GLU A 199 -70.26 -32.42 23.94
C GLU A 199 -71.68 -32.90 23.54
N GLY A 200 -71.79 -34.03 22.85
CA GLY A 200 -73.07 -34.65 22.47
C GLY A 200 -73.78 -35.37 23.62
N GLY A 201 -73.06 -35.77 24.67
CA GLY A 201 -73.61 -36.43 25.86
C GLY A 201 -74.20 -35.49 26.92
N ASN A 202 -74.18 -34.18 26.69
CA ASN A 202 -74.62 -33.15 27.64
C ASN A 202 -75.86 -32.36 27.12
N LYS A 203 -76.84 -33.08 26.57
CA LYS A 203 -78.20 -32.57 26.25
C LYS A 203 -79.28 -33.46 26.85
#